data_AF-A0A2N2GIJ4-F1
#
_entry.id   AF-A0A2N2GIJ4-F1
#
_cell.length_a   1.000
_cell.length_b   1.000
_cell.length_c   1.000
_cell.angle_alpha   90.00
_cell.angle_beta   90.00
_cell.angle_gamma   90.00
#
_symmetry.space_group_name_H-M   'P 1'
#
loop_
_entity.id
_entity.type
_entity.pdbx_description
1 polymer ?
#
loop_
_entity_poly.entity_id
_entity_poly.type
_entity_poly.pdbx_seq_one_letter_code
_entity_poly.pdbx_strand_id
1 'polypeptide(L)'
;MRKVFLKSVIIIFVTLLLTATVWSSENNRCVRNVYGKIVCPPQDVTCLVNSFSNVIACSPPNGGIVMNATGEMLCGPGKCMVPAFGQAFCSALQGGSVTIDSKGEPVCTGECVPASASACSLP
;
A
#
# COMPACT_ATOMS: atom_id res chain seq x y z
N MET A 1 -1.56 -59.55 13.79
CA MET A 1 -1.71 -58.80 12.53
C MET A 1 -2.62 -57.55 12.63
N ARG A 2 -3.64 -57.51 13.51
CA ARG A 2 -4.56 -56.36 13.71
C ARG A 2 -3.94 -55.05 14.27
N LYS A 3 -2.87 -55.15 15.08
CA LYS A 3 -2.23 -53.99 15.75
C LYS A 3 -1.36 -53.13 14.82
N VAL A 4 -0.88 -53.70 13.70
CA VAL A 4 -0.06 -52.99 12.71
C VAL A 4 -0.94 -52.12 11.81
N PHE A 5 -2.10 -52.64 11.39
CA PHE A 5 -3.09 -51.91 10.60
C PHE A 5 -3.65 -50.68 11.34
N LEU A 6 -3.92 -50.79 12.65
CA LEU A 6 -4.46 -49.68 13.43
C LEU A 6 -3.45 -48.53 13.61
N LYS A 7 -2.16 -48.85 13.74
CA LYS A 7 -1.10 -47.83 13.84
C LYS A 7 -0.85 -47.14 12.49
N SER A 8 -0.85 -47.87 11.39
CA SER A 8 -0.65 -47.29 10.05
C SER A 8 -1.79 -46.38 9.62
N VAL A 9 -3.05 -46.70 9.96
CA VAL A 9 -4.21 -45.85 9.62
C VAL A 9 -4.20 -44.53 10.39
N ILE A 10 -3.79 -44.55 11.67
CA ILE A 10 -3.68 -43.33 12.49
C ILE A 10 -2.56 -42.41 11.98
N ILE A 11 -1.42 -42.98 11.57
CA ILE A 11 -0.29 -42.20 11.03
C ILE A 11 -0.67 -41.52 9.71
N ILE A 12 -1.38 -42.21 8.82
CA ILE A 12 -1.84 -41.65 7.53
C ILE A 12 -2.82 -40.49 7.76
N PHE A 13 -3.75 -40.62 8.70
CA PHE A 13 -4.73 -39.57 9.02
C PHE A 13 -4.07 -38.32 9.63
N VAL A 14 -3.04 -38.50 10.46
CA VAL A 14 -2.25 -37.40 11.04
C VAL A 14 -1.41 -36.69 9.97
N THR A 15 -0.84 -37.41 9.00
CA THR A 15 -0.09 -36.78 7.89
C THR A 15 -0.98 -36.02 6.92
N LEU A 16 -2.23 -36.45 6.71
CA LEU A 16 -3.17 -35.76 5.81
C LEU A 16 -3.70 -34.44 6.41
N LEU A 17 -3.73 -34.33 7.74
CA LEU A 17 -4.15 -33.11 8.45
C LEU A 17 -3.05 -32.03 8.50
N LEU A 18 -1.79 -32.38 8.24
CA LEU A 18 -0.65 -31.46 8.30
C LEU A 18 -0.36 -30.73 6.98
N THR A 19 -0.97 -31.10 5.85
CA THR A 19 -0.71 -30.47 4.53
C THR A 19 -1.74 -29.41 4.12
N ALA A 20 -2.75 -29.12 4.96
CA ALA A 20 -3.74 -28.07 4.70
C ALA A 20 -3.22 -26.65 5.03
N THR A 21 -1.90 -26.48 5.14
CA THR A 21 -1.29 -25.20 5.51
C THR A 21 -1.17 -24.27 4.31
N VAL A 22 -2.14 -23.35 4.28
CA VAL A 22 -2.02 -21.92 3.92
C VAL A 22 -1.62 -21.59 2.48
N TRP A 23 -2.62 -21.32 1.64
CA TRP A 23 -2.44 -20.54 0.42
C TRP A 23 -2.36 -19.07 0.85
N SER A 24 -1.16 -18.55 1.08
CA SER A 24 -0.98 -17.11 1.33
C SER A 24 -1.30 -16.35 0.04
N SER A 25 -2.43 -15.63 0.03
CA SER A 25 -2.71 -14.61 -0.97
C SER A 25 -1.64 -13.52 -0.83
N GLU A 26 -0.68 -13.51 -1.75
CA GLU A 26 0.18 -12.36 -1.98
C GLU A 26 -0.76 -11.19 -2.29
N ASN A 27 -0.94 -10.29 -1.31
CA ASN A 27 -1.78 -9.10 -1.45
C ASN A 27 -1.06 -8.12 -2.40
N ASN A 28 -0.97 -8.47 -3.68
CA ASN A 28 -0.66 -7.49 -4.72
C ASN A 28 -1.82 -6.50 -4.71
N ARG A 29 -1.57 -5.33 -4.11
CA ARG A 29 -2.50 -4.21 -4.06
C ARG A 29 -2.63 -3.59 -5.45
N CYS A 30 -3.20 -4.36 -6.37
CA CYS A 30 -3.46 -3.91 -7.72
C CYS A 30 -4.62 -2.90 -7.69
N VAL A 31 -4.46 -1.82 -8.44
CA VAL A 31 -5.51 -0.81 -8.65
C VAL A 31 -6.08 -0.95 -10.06
N ARG A 32 -7.37 -0.65 -10.20
CA ARG A 32 -8.09 -0.72 -11.47
C ARG A 32 -8.86 0.58 -11.71
N ASN A 33 -8.76 1.15 -12.90
CA ASN A 33 -9.62 2.26 -13.32
C ASN A 33 -10.92 1.78 -14.00
N VAL A 34 -11.86 2.68 -14.26
CA VAL A 34 -13.17 2.31 -14.86
C VAL A 34 -13.05 1.75 -16.29
N TYR A 35 -11.96 2.08 -16.99
CA TYR A 35 -11.67 1.54 -18.33
C TYR A 35 -11.07 0.12 -18.29
N GLY A 36 -10.86 -0.44 -17.10
CA GLY A 36 -10.31 -1.77 -16.92
C GLY A 36 -8.79 -1.85 -16.98
N LYS A 37 -8.07 -0.72 -17.02
CA LYS A 37 -6.60 -0.71 -16.84
C LYS A 37 -6.29 -1.14 -15.42
N ILE A 38 -5.44 -2.16 -15.29
CA ILE A 38 -4.97 -2.71 -14.01
C ILE A 38 -3.48 -2.40 -13.86
N VAL A 39 -3.10 -1.86 -12.71
CA VAL A 39 -1.70 -1.61 -12.35
C VAL A 39 -1.42 -2.30 -11.02
N CYS A 40 -0.42 -3.18 -11.01
CA CYS A 40 0.06 -3.86 -9.81
C CYS A 40 1.46 -3.32 -9.47
N PRO A 41 1.58 -2.34 -8.58
CA PRO A 41 2.88 -1.79 -8.21
C PRO A 41 3.69 -2.79 -7.36
N PRO A 42 5.02 -2.63 -7.30
CA PRO A 42 5.87 -3.25 -6.29
C PRO A 42 5.42 -2.91 -4.85
N GLN A 43 5.87 -3.68 -3.85
CA GLN A 43 5.40 -3.55 -2.47
C GLN A 43 5.69 -2.20 -1.80
N ASP A 44 6.73 -1.50 -2.26
CA ASP A 44 7.18 -0.20 -1.75
C ASP A 44 6.56 1.00 -2.48
N VAL A 45 5.73 0.76 -3.50
CA VAL A 45 5.04 1.77 -4.29
C VAL A 45 3.53 1.72 -4.02
N THR A 46 2.92 2.87 -3.81
CA THR A 46 1.47 2.99 -3.63
C THR A 46 0.87 3.72 -4.82
N CYS A 47 -0.17 3.14 -5.44
CA CYS A 47 -0.91 3.78 -6.51
C CYS A 47 -2.31 4.18 -6.07
N LEU A 48 -2.82 5.29 -6.59
CA LEU A 48 -4.20 5.74 -6.45
C LEU A 48 -4.85 5.89 -7.82
N VAL A 49 -6.18 5.76 -7.84
CA VAL A 49 -7.00 6.02 -9.01
C VAL A 49 -7.85 7.24 -8.73
N ASN A 50 -7.79 8.24 -9.60
CA ASN A 50 -8.81 9.29 -9.62
C ASN A 50 -9.99 8.80 -10.46
N SER A 51 -11.13 8.56 -9.84
CA SER A 51 -12.34 8.05 -10.52
C SER A 51 -12.99 9.06 -11.47
N PHE A 52 -12.72 10.35 -11.31
CA PHE A 52 -13.24 11.40 -12.20
C PHE A 52 -12.42 11.49 -13.48
N SER A 53 -11.09 11.54 -13.36
CA SER A 53 -10.18 11.60 -14.52
C SER A 53 -9.81 10.23 -15.09
N ASN A 54 -10.08 9.16 -14.34
CA ASN A 54 -9.73 7.77 -14.63
C ASN A 54 -8.22 7.51 -14.79
N VAL A 55 -7.41 8.43 -14.27
CA VAL A 55 -5.95 8.34 -14.25
C VAL A 55 -5.49 7.55 -13.03
N ILE A 56 -4.51 6.68 -13.25
CA ILE A 56 -3.77 5.98 -12.20
C ILE A 56 -2.46 6.74 -12.01
N ALA A 57 -2.11 7.08 -10.78
CA ALA A 57 -0.81 7.65 -10.45
C ALA A 57 -0.19 6.87 -9.29
N CYS A 58 1.15 6.77 -9.29
CA CYS A 58 1.89 5.99 -8.31
C CYS A 58 2.99 6.81 -7.65
N SER A 59 3.20 6.58 -6.35
CA SER A 59 4.27 7.20 -5.58
C SER A 59 5.66 6.75 -6.05
N PRO A 60 6.72 7.49 -5.68
CA PRO A 60 8.07 6.96 -5.70
C PRO A 60 8.21 5.70 -4.80
N PRO A 61 9.25 4.88 -5.01
CA PRO A 61 9.67 3.82 -4.10
C PRO A 61 9.79 4.34 -2.66
N ASN A 62 9.17 3.64 -1.70
CA ASN A 62 9.08 4.05 -0.28
C ASN A 62 8.42 5.42 -0.03
N GLY A 63 7.80 6.00 -1.05
CA GLY A 63 7.14 7.29 -0.99
C GLY A 63 5.69 7.21 -0.54
N GLY A 64 5.03 8.33 -0.79
CA GLY A 64 3.63 8.55 -0.50
C GLY A 64 2.92 9.16 -1.69
N ILE A 65 1.62 8.91 -1.75
CA ILE A 65 0.69 9.56 -2.66
C ILE A 65 -0.58 9.89 -1.88
N VAL A 66 -1.12 11.08 -2.11
CA VAL A 66 -2.40 11.54 -1.57
C VAL A 66 -3.19 12.24 -2.67
N MET A 67 -4.50 12.33 -2.46
CA MET A 67 -5.38 13.10 -3.34
C MET A 67 -5.90 14.31 -2.58
N ASN A 68 -5.75 15.51 -3.15
CA ASN A 68 -6.28 16.73 -2.53
C ASN A 68 -7.79 16.86 -2.79
N ALA A 69 -8.42 17.87 -2.20
CA ALA A 69 -9.86 18.12 -2.34
C ALA A 69 -10.32 18.40 -3.78
N THR A 70 -9.41 18.82 -4.67
CA THR A 70 -9.70 19.05 -6.10
C THR A 70 -9.57 17.78 -6.95
N GLY A 71 -9.14 16.66 -6.36
CA GLY A 71 -8.89 15.40 -7.05
C GLY A 71 -7.48 15.28 -7.63
N GLU A 72 -6.60 16.26 -7.40
CA GLU A 72 -5.22 16.17 -7.86
C GLU A 72 -4.44 15.16 -7.01
N MET A 73 -3.71 14.27 -7.67
CA MET A 73 -2.86 13.28 -7.03
C MET A 73 -1.46 13.85 -6.85
N LEU A 74 -0.99 13.89 -5.61
CA LEU A 74 0.25 14.52 -5.20
C LEU A 74 1.14 13.48 -4.53
N CYS A 75 2.41 13.42 -4.93
CA CYS A 75 3.38 12.46 -4.44
C CYS A 75 4.57 13.14 -3.76
N GLY A 76 5.33 12.37 -2.99
CA GLY A 76 6.58 12.81 -2.39
C GLY A 76 7.47 11.65 -1.94
N PRO A 77 8.68 11.97 -1.45
CA PRO A 77 9.72 10.99 -1.16
C PRO A 77 9.37 10.08 0.03
N GLY A 78 8.67 10.60 1.05
CA GLY A 78 8.10 9.84 2.16
C GLY A 78 6.57 9.81 2.12
N LYS A 79 5.95 9.33 3.20
CA LYS A 79 4.49 9.36 3.35
C LYS A 79 3.96 10.79 3.31
N CYS A 80 2.76 10.95 2.78
CA CYS A 80 2.14 12.25 2.54
C CYS A 80 0.84 12.38 3.31
N MET A 81 0.45 13.61 3.60
CA MET A 81 -0.78 13.98 4.28
C MET A 81 -1.39 15.21 3.61
N VAL A 82 -2.72 15.28 3.65
CA VAL A 82 -3.48 16.50 3.33
C VAL A 82 -4.09 17.02 4.63
N PRO A 83 -3.68 18.19 5.14
CA PRO A 83 -4.30 18.77 6.32
C PRO A 83 -5.73 19.22 6.00
N ALA A 84 -6.58 19.37 7.03
CA ALA A 84 -7.96 19.85 6.84
C ALA A 84 -8.03 21.23 6.15
N PHE A 85 -7.05 22.09 6.46
CA PHE A 85 -6.86 23.39 5.83
C PHE A 85 -5.39 23.51 5.45
N GLY A 86 -5.07 23.47 4.15
CA GLY A 86 -3.71 23.64 3.68
C GLY A 86 -3.38 22.81 2.45
N GLN A 87 -2.11 22.91 2.05
CA GLN A 87 -1.55 22.14 0.94
C GLN A 87 -1.06 20.78 1.44
N ALA A 88 -1.01 19.80 0.55
CA ALA A 88 -0.46 18.49 0.87
C ALA A 88 1.06 18.58 1.06
N PHE A 89 1.57 17.84 2.04
CA PHE A 89 3.01 17.74 2.32
C PHE A 89 3.39 16.29 2.58
N CYS A 90 4.67 16.00 2.38
CA CYS A 90 5.26 14.69 2.59
C CYS A 90 6.50 14.80 3.46
N SER A 91 6.89 13.69 4.09
CA SER A 91 8.22 13.59 4.69
C SER A 91 9.28 13.67 3.58
N ALA A 92 10.36 14.41 3.83
CA ALA A 92 11.52 14.49 2.96
C ALA A 92 12.33 13.18 2.92
N LEU A 93 12.18 12.34 3.96
CA LEU A 93 12.88 11.06 4.07
C LEU A 93 12.08 9.95 3.40
N GLN A 94 12.76 9.12 2.61
CA GLN A 94 12.16 7.91 2.05
C GLN A 94 11.66 6.98 3.16
N GLY A 95 10.41 6.53 3.05
CA GLY A 95 9.73 5.75 4.08
C GLY A 95 9.37 6.54 5.35
N GLY A 96 9.77 7.82 5.44
CA GLY A 96 9.46 8.69 6.56
C GLY A 96 7.95 8.95 6.67
N SER A 97 7.49 9.15 7.89
CA SER A 97 6.07 9.35 8.20
C SER A 97 5.73 10.81 8.46
N VAL A 98 4.44 11.12 8.35
CA VAL A 98 3.89 12.44 8.60
C VAL A 98 2.70 12.31 9.55
N THR A 99 2.69 13.12 10.59
CA THR A 99 1.61 13.21 11.58
C THR A 99 1.26 14.67 11.84
N ILE A 100 0.21 14.89 12.62
CA ILE A 100 -0.16 16.21 13.14
C ILE A 100 0.05 16.19 14.65
N ASP A 101 0.55 17.28 15.21
CA ASP A 101 0.69 17.45 16.66
C ASP A 101 -0.60 17.96 17.33
N SER A 102 -0.55 18.23 18.63
CA SER A 102 -1.71 18.73 19.38
C SER A 102 -2.14 20.16 18.99
N LYS A 103 -1.30 20.91 18.27
CA LYS A 103 -1.58 22.26 17.79
C LYS A 103 -2.13 22.28 16.36
N GLY A 104 -2.16 21.13 15.69
CA GLY A 104 -2.54 21.05 14.29
C GLY A 104 -1.37 21.24 13.32
N GLU A 105 -0.13 21.27 13.81
CA GLU A 105 1.06 21.48 12.99
C GLU A 105 1.60 20.15 12.44
N PRO A 106 2.15 20.15 11.21
CA PRO A 106 2.71 18.95 10.61
C PRO A 106 4.04 18.57 11.25
N VAL A 107 4.15 17.30 11.65
CA VAL A 107 5.38 16.70 12.17
C VAL A 107 5.80 15.58 11.24
N CYS A 108 6.94 15.77 10.59
CA CYS A 108 7.51 14.80 9.66
C CYS A 108 8.69 14.06 10.27
N THR A 109 8.92 12.82 9.84
CA THR A 109 10.23 12.20 10.00
C THR A 109 11.21 12.95 9.08
N GLY A 110 12.20 13.63 9.65
CA GLY A 110 13.01 14.59 8.90
C GLY A 110 12.24 15.90 8.65
N GLU A 111 12.34 16.45 7.44
CA GLU A 111 11.66 17.69 7.07
C GLU A 111 10.31 17.42 6.40
N CYS A 112 9.41 18.41 6.46
CA CYS A 112 8.19 18.40 5.65
C CYS A 112 8.45 19.15 4.33
N VAL A 113 8.20 18.50 3.20
CA VAL A 113 8.32 19.09 1.87
C VAL A 113 6.96 19.16 1.17
N PRO A 114 6.71 20.14 0.29
CA PRO A 114 5.48 20.19 -0.49
C PRO A 114 5.30 18.92 -1.33
N ALA A 115 4.09 18.36 -1.33
CA ALA A 115 3.75 17.27 -2.24
C ALA A 115 3.54 17.84 -3.66
N SER A 116 3.89 17.07 -4.70
CA SER A 116 3.80 17.52 -6.08
C SER A 116 3.24 16.44 -7.01
N ALA A 117 2.43 16.86 -7.98
CA ALA A 117 1.95 15.98 -9.05
C ALA A 117 3.11 15.48 -9.94
N SER A 118 4.15 16.30 -10.14
CA SER A 118 5.31 15.91 -10.94
C SER A 118 6.21 14.87 -10.27
N ALA A 119 6.04 14.63 -8.96
CA ALA A 119 6.74 13.57 -8.25
C ALA A 119 6.04 12.20 -8.44
N CYS A 120 4.86 12.16 -9.05
CA CYS A 120 4.14 10.93 -9.34
C CYS A 120 4.60 10.31 -10.66
N SER A 121 4.54 8.98 -10.72
CA SER A 121 4.67 8.23 -11.98
C SER A 121 3.29 7.90 -12.56
N LEU A 122 3.18 7.99 -13.89
CA LEU A 122 1.99 7.63 -14.65
C LEU A 122 2.26 6.33 -15.43
N PRO A 123 1.79 5.17 -14.94
CA PRO A 123 1.91 3.89 -15.63
C PRO A 123 0.97 3.81 -16.83
#